data_AF-X1DUY5-F1
#
_entry.id   AF-X1DUY5-F1
#
_cell.length_a   1.000
_cell.length_b   1.000
_cell.length_c   1.000
_cell.angle_alpha   90.00
_cell.angle_beta   90.00
_cell.angle_gamma   90.00
#
_symmetry.space_group_name_H-M   'P 1'
#
loop_
_entity.id
_entity.type
_entity.pdbx_description
1 polymer ?
#
loop_
_entity_poly.entity_id
_entity_poly.type
_entity_poly.pdbx_seq_one_letter_code
_entity_poly.pdbx_strand_id
1 'polypeptide(L)'
;MGGVVCKFGGSSVADSAQIKKIKSIINLDAGRRFIVVSAPGKRKKDDKKITDLLYLCHELAEQALEIDEPFHIIRERYLEIAGELKTGLEIKK
;
A
#
# COMPACT_ATOMS: atom_id res chain seq x y z
N MET A 1 3.20 28.68 -13.47
CA MET A 1 3.70 27.32 -13.14
C MET A 1 2.58 26.56 -12.44
N GLY A 2 1.94 25.59 -13.11
CA GLY A 2 0.96 24.71 -12.48
C GLY A 2 1.63 23.39 -12.10
N GLY A 3 1.35 22.88 -10.89
CA GLY A 3 1.74 21.52 -10.51
C GLY A 3 0.73 20.51 -11.04
N VAL A 4 1.21 19.36 -11.51
CA VAL A 4 0.39 18.22 -11.94
C VAL A 4 0.15 17.30 -10.74
N VAL A 5 -1.11 16.90 -10.56
CA VAL A 5 -1.53 15.90 -9.59
C VAL A 5 -1.64 14.54 -10.29
N CYS A 6 -1.05 13.51 -9.71
CA CYS A 6 -1.15 12.13 -10.19
C CYS A 6 -1.86 11.28 -9.16
N LYS A 7 -2.83 10.47 -9.60
CA LYS A 7 -3.51 9.49 -8.75
C LYS A 7 -3.18 8.08 -9.22
N PHE A 8 -2.75 7.22 -8.30
CA PHE A 8 -2.50 5.81 -8.55
C PHE A 8 -3.49 4.95 -7.74
N GLY A 9 -4.20 4.06 -8.44
CA GLY A 9 -5.15 3.14 -7.80
C GLY A 9 -4.48 1.97 -7.10
N GLY A 10 -5.25 1.17 -6.36
CA GLY A 10 -4.70 0.09 -5.54
C GLY A 10 -3.84 -0.92 -6.32
N SER A 11 -4.26 -1.31 -7.53
CA SER A 11 -3.47 -2.22 -8.37
C SER A 11 -2.11 -1.64 -8.78
N SER A 12 -2.00 -0.31 -8.90
CA SER A 12 -0.74 0.38 -9.21
C SER A 12 0.20 0.47 -8.01
N VAL A 13 -0.26 0.14 -6.81
CA VAL A 13 0.54 0.12 -5.58
C VAL A 13 0.46 -1.24 -4.86
N ALA A 14 0.14 -2.31 -5.61
CA ALA A 14 -0.08 -3.64 -5.05
C ALA A 14 1.20 -4.31 -4.52
N ASP A 15 2.36 -3.96 -5.07
CA ASP A 15 3.68 -4.51 -4.74
C ASP A 15 4.81 -3.51 -5.08
N SER A 16 6.05 -3.87 -4.72
CA SER A 16 7.23 -3.01 -4.94
C SER A 16 7.53 -2.78 -6.42
N ALA A 17 7.23 -3.74 -7.31
CA ALA A 17 7.47 -3.62 -8.74
C ALA A 17 6.56 -2.57 -9.37
N GLN A 18 5.30 -2.50 -8.96
CA GLN A 18 4.39 -1.44 -9.39
C GLN A 18 4.82 -0.06 -8.87
N ILE A 19 5.27 0.03 -7.61
CA ILE A 19 5.78 1.30 -7.06
C ILE A 19 7.04 1.78 -7.80
N LYS A 20 7.93 0.87 -8.21
CA LYS A 20 9.08 1.22 -9.07
C LYS A 20 8.63 1.81 -10.41
N LYS A 21 7.56 1.28 -11.02
CA LYS A 21 6.97 1.85 -12.26
C LYS A 21 6.40 3.25 -12.01
N ILE A 22 5.72 3.46 -10.88
CA ILE A 22 5.22 4.79 -10.47
C ILE A 22 6.38 5.79 -10.38
N LYS A 23 7.48 5.43 -9.72
CA LYS A 23 8.67 6.29 -9.62
C LYS A 23 9.20 6.69 -11.00
N SER A 24 9.29 5.74 -11.93
CA SER A 24 9.69 6.03 -13.31
C SER A 24 8.73 7.00 -14.00
N ILE A 25 7.41 6.81 -13.84
CA ILE A 25 6.39 7.72 -14.39
C ILE A 25 6.55 9.12 -13.82
N ILE A 26 6.71 9.28 -12.50
CA ILE A 26 6.85 10.58 -11.85
C ILE A 26 8.08 11.32 -12.38
N ASN A 27 9.20 10.60 -12.56
CA ASN A 27 10.47 11.19 -13.01
C ASN A 27 10.47 11.65 -14.48
N LEU A 28 9.49 11.24 -15.30
CA LEU A 28 9.39 11.68 -16.69
C LEU A 28 8.90 13.13 -16.85
N ASP A 29 8.32 13.72 -15.80
CA ASP A 29 7.76 15.07 -15.86
C ASP A 29 7.90 15.75 -14.50
N ALA A 30 8.76 16.77 -14.44
CA ALA A 30 9.02 17.56 -13.23
C ALA A 30 7.77 18.33 -12.72
N GLY A 31 6.72 18.45 -13.54
CA GLY A 31 5.43 18.98 -13.14
C GLY A 31 4.66 18.06 -12.17
N ARG A 32 4.94 16.74 -12.14
CA ARG A 32 4.24 15.73 -11.32
C ARG A 32 4.66 15.79 -9.85
N ARG A 33 4.18 16.82 -9.16
CA ARG A 33 4.60 17.16 -7.79
C ARG A 33 3.69 16.59 -6.70
N PHE A 34 2.45 16.27 -7.02
CA PHE A 34 1.47 15.80 -6.02
C PHE A 34 1.03 14.38 -6.36
N ILE A 35 1.34 13.43 -5.48
CA ILE A 35 1.08 12.01 -5.71
C ILE A 35 0.07 11.52 -4.69
N VAL A 36 -1.10 11.10 -5.17
CA VAL A 36 -2.17 10.52 -4.37
C VAL A 36 -2.23 9.02 -4.65
N VAL A 37 -2.16 8.22 -3.60
CA VAL A 37 -2.20 6.76 -3.71
C VAL A 37 -3.40 6.20 -2.94
N SER A 38 -3.94 5.09 -3.43
CA SER A 38 -4.82 4.23 -2.63
C SER A 38 -3.98 3.29 -1.74
N ALA A 39 -4.63 2.47 -0.90
CA ALA A 39 -3.97 1.35 -0.23
C ALA A 39 -3.51 0.27 -1.25
N PRO A 40 -2.53 -0.59 -0.90
CA PRO A 40 -2.11 -1.70 -1.75
C PRO A 40 -3.29 -2.59 -2.17
N GLY A 41 -3.46 -2.71 -3.49
CA GLY A 41 -4.48 -3.56 -4.09
C GLY A 41 -4.09 -5.04 -4.07
N LYS A 42 -5.00 -5.86 -4.60
CA LYS A 42 -4.77 -7.29 -4.81
C LYS A 42 -3.67 -7.51 -5.86
N ARG A 43 -2.70 -8.39 -5.58
CA ARG A 43 -1.67 -8.83 -6.54
C ARG A 43 -2.22 -9.81 -7.57
N LYS A 44 -3.18 -10.64 -7.15
CA LYS A 44 -3.86 -11.68 -7.92
C LYS A 44 -5.31 -11.82 -7.45
N LYS A 45 -6.15 -12.53 -8.21
CA LYS A 45 -7.60 -12.64 -7.96
C LYS A 45 -7.94 -13.05 -6.52
N ASP A 46 -7.19 -14.02 -5.98
CA ASP A 46 -7.43 -14.61 -4.66
C ASP A 46 -6.71 -13.86 -3.52
N ASP A 47 -6.00 -12.78 -3.83
CA ASP A 47 -5.34 -11.96 -2.81
C ASP A 47 -6.36 -11.20 -1.97
N LYS A 48 -5.99 -10.90 -0.72
CA LYS A 48 -6.83 -10.13 0.20
C LYS A 48 -6.61 -8.63 -0.04
N LYS A 49 -7.68 -7.85 0.04
CA LYS A 49 -7.61 -6.38 -0.12
C LYS A 49 -7.31 -5.76 1.24
N ILE A 50 -6.28 -4.92 1.32
CA ILE A 50 -5.80 -4.34 2.58
C ILE A 50 -6.90 -3.58 3.32
N THR A 51 -7.70 -2.78 2.60
CA THR A 51 -8.81 -2.05 3.21
C THR A 51 -9.86 -2.98 3.81
N ASP A 52 -10.15 -4.12 3.19
CA ASP A 52 -11.15 -5.06 3.68
C ASP A 52 -10.61 -5.81 4.93
N LEU A 53 -9.30 -6.07 4.99
CA LEU A 53 -8.66 -6.61 6.20
C LEU A 53 -8.69 -5.61 7.37
N LEU A 54 -8.57 -4.31 7.08
CA LEU A 54 -8.69 -3.27 8.11
C LEU A 54 -10.12 -3.20 8.66
N TYR A 55 -11.14 -3.31 7.80
CA TYR A 55 -12.53 -3.44 8.26
C TYR A 55 -12.73 -4.70 9.10
N LEU A 56 -12.15 -5.83 8.70
CA LEU A 56 -12.23 -7.06 9.49
C LEU A 56 -11.58 -6.90 10.88
N CYS A 57 -10.43 -6.22 10.97
CA CYS A 57 -9.83 -5.92 12.27
C CYS A 57 -10.77 -5.09 13.15
N HIS A 58 -11.45 -4.11 12.56
CA HIS A 58 -12.43 -3.29 13.26
C HIS A 58 -13.61 -4.12 13.77
N GLU A 59 -14.22 -4.94 12.91
CA GLU A 59 -15.36 -5.80 13.26
C GLU A 59 -15.03 -6.81 14.38
N LEU A 60 -13.81 -7.38 14.36
CA LEU A 60 -13.33 -8.30 15.39
C LEU A 60 -13.11 -7.56 16.72
N ALA A 61 -12.47 -6.39 16.67
CA ALA A 61 -12.23 -5.57 17.86
C ALA A 61 -13.54 -5.11 18.53
N GLU A 62 -14.57 -4.75 17.75
CA GLU A 62 -15.90 -4.42 18.28
C GLU A 62 -16.55 -5.57 19.04
N GLN A 63 -16.22 -6.81 18.67
CA GLN A 63 -16.70 -8.02 19.32
C GLN A 63 -15.77 -8.52 20.45
N ALA A 64 -14.73 -7.75 20.79
CA ALA A 64 -13.66 -8.16 21.71
C ALA A 64 -12.99 -9.49 21.32
N LEU A 65 -12.86 -9.73 20.00
CA LEU A 65 -12.15 -10.87 19.42
C LEU A 65 -10.73 -10.45 18.98
N GLU A 66 -9.83 -11.43 18.88
CA GLU A 66 -8.44 -11.24 18.46
C GLU A 66 -8.34 -10.78 16.99
N ILE A 67 -7.45 -9.82 16.72
CA ILE A 67 -7.22 -9.24 15.38
C ILE A 67 -5.93 -9.72 14.72
N ASP A 68 -5.16 -10.58 15.40
CA ASP A 68 -3.80 -10.93 15.04
C ASP A 68 -3.66 -11.43 13.60
N GLU A 69 -4.56 -12.29 13.13
CA GLU A 69 -4.48 -12.86 11.79
C GLU A 69 -4.65 -11.80 10.67
N PRO A 70 -5.76 -11.04 10.59
CA PRO A 70 -5.90 -10.02 9.56
C PRO A 70 -4.84 -8.92 9.69
N PHE A 71 -4.46 -8.55 10.91
CA PHE A 71 -3.42 -7.54 11.15
C PHE A 71 -2.05 -8.03 10.72
N HIS A 72 -1.71 -9.30 10.97
CA HIS A 72 -0.47 -9.90 10.51
C HIS A 72 -0.35 -9.84 8.98
N ILE A 73 -1.42 -10.15 8.25
CA ILE A 73 -1.43 -10.07 6.78
C ILE A 73 -1.18 -8.63 6.30
N ILE A 74 -1.81 -7.63 6.94
CA ILE A 74 -1.58 -6.22 6.63
C ILE A 74 -0.11 -5.85 6.88
N ARG A 75 0.41 -6.21 8.05
CA ARG A 75 1.78 -5.93 8.47
C ARG A 75 2.79 -6.50 7.50
N GLU A 76 2.70 -7.79 7.19
CA GLU A 76 3.63 -8.46 6.27
C GLU A 76 3.59 -7.81 4.89
N ARG A 77 2.41 -7.40 4.39
CA ARG A 77 2.33 -6.68 3.11
C ARG A 77 3.20 -5.42 3.07
N TYR A 78 3.11 -4.59 4.10
CA TYR A 78 3.86 -3.33 4.13
C TYR A 78 5.35 -3.56 4.38
N LEU A 79 5.72 -4.55 5.20
CA LEU A 79 7.12 -4.90 5.44
C LEU A 79 7.80 -5.49 4.20
N GLU A 80 7.12 -6.37 3.47
CA GLU A 80 7.58 -6.92 2.19
C GLU A 80 7.88 -5.78 1.22
N ILE A 81 6.91 -4.88 1.01
CA ILE A 81 7.06 -3.73 0.10
C ILE A 81 8.20 -2.81 0.56
N ALA A 82 8.26 -2.45 1.85
CA ALA A 82 9.27 -1.54 2.38
C ALA A 82 10.69 -2.13 2.29
N GLY A 83 10.83 -3.44 2.54
CA GLY A 83 12.08 -4.19 2.43
C GLY A 83 12.58 -4.27 1.00
N GLU A 84 11.70 -4.64 0.05
CA GLU A 84 12.05 -4.73 -1.37
C GLU A 84 12.38 -3.38 -2.01
N LEU A 85 11.76 -2.30 -1.52
CA LEU A 85 12.05 -0.92 -1.93
C LEU A 85 13.28 -0.34 -1.21
N LYS A 86 13.82 -1.03 -0.20
CA LYS A 86 14.96 -0.57 0.62
C LYS A 86 14.75 0.85 1.14
N THR A 87 13.57 1.10 1.68
CA THR A 87 13.17 2.46 2.12
C THR A 87 14.02 3.02 3.27
N GLY A 88 14.77 2.16 3.98
CA GLY A 88 15.52 2.54 5.18
C GLY A 88 14.62 2.81 6.39
N LEU A 89 13.30 2.59 6.27
CA LEU A 89 12.36 2.74 7.36
C LEU A 89 12.39 1.50 8.26
N GLU A 90 12.71 1.72 9.54
CA GLU A 90 12.50 0.71 10.58
C GLU A 90 11.05 0.74 11.04
N ILE A 91 10.25 -0.21 10.55
CA ILE A 91 8.87 -0.40 11.04
C ILE A 91 8.94 -1.31 12.27
N LYS A 92 8.96 -0.70 13.46
CA LYS A 92 8.97 -1.40 14.75
C LYS A 92 7.63 -2.08 15.02
N LYS A 93 7.68 -3.24 15.69
CA LYS A 93 6.49 -3.94 16.22
C LYS A 93 5.91 -3.20 17.41
#